data_AF-A0A4V2URP6-F1
#
_entry.id   AF-A0A4V2URP6-F1
#
_cell.length_a   1.000
_cell.length_b   1.000
_cell.length_c   1.000
_cell.angle_alpha   90.00
_cell.angle_beta   90.00
_cell.angle_gamma   90.00
#
_symmetry.space_group_name_H-M   'P 1'
#
loop_
_entity.id
_entity.type
_entity.pdbx_description
1 polymer ?
#
loop_
_entity_poly.entity_id
_entity_poly.type
_entity_poly.pdbx_seq_one_letter_code
_entity_poly.pdbx_strand_id
1 'polypeptide(L)'
;MLFCYFEGLKKKNQKVESESERLLEEIDQARMEWDTAIQHFQYADHPDMVEYIIYYIKAAEKKYMYLLNRYKNQYEDYQYKKNY
;
A
#
# COMPACT_ATOMS: atom_id res chain seq x y z
N MET A 1 16.17 -35.12 -1.89
CA MET A 1 15.97 -34.06 -2.92
C MET A 1 14.56 -33.48 -2.89
N LEU A 2 13.49 -34.29 -2.85
CA LEU A 2 12.09 -33.81 -2.70
C LEU A 2 11.80 -33.08 -1.37
N PHE A 3 12.43 -33.49 -0.27
CA PHE A 3 12.22 -32.88 1.06
C PHE A 3 12.66 -31.40 1.12
N CYS A 4 13.74 -31.02 0.43
CA CYS A 4 14.21 -29.63 0.38
C CYS A 4 13.28 -28.72 -0.46
N TYR A 5 12.63 -29.29 -1.48
CA TYR A 5 11.71 -28.54 -2.35
C TYR A 5 10.42 -28.18 -1.61
N PHE A 6 9.87 -29.12 -0.84
CA PHE A 6 8.65 -28.92 -0.05
C PHE A 6 8.82 -27.88 1.07
N GLU A 7 9.97 -27.89 1.75
CA GLU A 7 10.34 -26.86 2.73
C GLU A 7 10.45 -25.46 2.09
N GLY A 8 11.01 -25.38 0.88
CA GLY A 8 11.10 -24.13 0.12
C GLY A 8 9.73 -23.53 -0.25
N LEU A 9 8.74 -24.37 -0.57
CA LEU A 9 7.37 -23.94 -0.88
C LEU A 9 6.65 -23.39 0.36
N LYS A 10 6.77 -24.07 1.50
CA LYS A 10 6.17 -23.64 2.78
C LYS A 10 6.71 -22.28 3.23
N LYS A 11 8.03 -22.10 3.14
CA LYS A 11 8.72 -20.86 3.55
C LYS A 11 8.41 -19.68 2.62
N LYS A 12 8.21 -19.95 1.33
CA LYS A 12 7.83 -18.93 0.33
C LYS A 12 6.38 -18.46 0.54
N ASN A 13 5.47 -19.37 0.85
CA ASN A 13 4.06 -19.03 1.05
C ASN A 13 3.86 -18.14 2.29
N GLN A 14 4.49 -18.51 3.41
CA GLN A 14 4.45 -17.73 4.64
C GLN A 14 5.03 -16.31 4.47
N LYS A 15 6.08 -16.15 3.66
CA LYS A 15 6.67 -14.84 3.38
C LYS A 15 5.74 -13.96 2.54
N VAL A 16 5.07 -14.52 1.54
CA VAL A 16 4.14 -13.79 0.67
C VAL A 16 2.92 -13.29 1.43
N GLU A 17 2.41 -14.09 2.37
CA GLU A 17 1.30 -13.73 3.24
C GLU A 17 1.69 -12.55 4.15
N SER A 18 2.85 -12.62 4.81
CA SER A 18 3.36 -11.53 5.67
C SER A 18 3.65 -10.21 4.93
N GLU A 19 4.07 -10.28 3.65
CA GLU A 19 4.33 -9.08 2.85
C GLU A 19 3.02 -8.44 2.35
N SER A 20 1.99 -9.26 2.11
CA SER A 20 0.67 -8.76 1.72
C SER A 20 -0.02 -8.05 2.90
N GLU A 21 0.12 -8.58 4.11
CA GLU A 21 -0.38 -7.94 5.35
C GLU A 21 0.28 -6.57 5.58
N ARG A 22 1.61 -6.50 5.49
CA ARG A 22 2.36 -5.23 5.58
C ARG A 22 1.91 -4.21 4.54
N LEU A 23 1.70 -4.65 3.31
CA LEU A 23 1.24 -3.77 2.24
C LEU A 23 -0.18 -3.23 2.51
N LEU A 24 -1.06 -4.04 3.09
CA LEU A 24 -2.39 -3.59 3.51
C LEU A 24 -2.32 -2.58 4.65
N GLU A 25 -1.43 -2.78 5.62
CA GLU A 25 -1.17 -1.79 6.69
C GLU A 25 -0.66 -0.46 6.11
N GLU A 26 0.29 -0.51 5.16
CA GLU A 26 0.79 0.68 4.46
C GLU A 26 -0.33 1.42 3.69
N ILE A 27 -1.25 0.67 3.06
CA ILE A 27 -2.41 1.23 2.37
C ILE A 27 -3.34 1.95 3.34
N ASP A 28 -3.65 1.33 4.49
CA ASP A 28 -4.54 1.92 5.49
C ASP A 28 -3.92 3.19 6.10
N GLN A 29 -2.61 3.16 6.39
CA GLN A 29 -1.87 4.34 6.83
C GLN A 29 -1.89 5.46 5.78
N ALA A 30 -1.67 5.14 4.50
CA ALA A 30 -1.73 6.14 3.44
C ALA A 30 -3.14 6.74 3.26
N ARG A 31 -4.19 5.95 3.49
CA ARG A 31 -5.57 6.45 3.51
C ARG A 31 -5.80 7.40 4.68
N MET A 32 -5.39 7.02 5.89
CA MET A 32 -5.50 7.87 7.08
C MET A 32 -4.72 9.19 6.92
N GLU A 33 -3.53 9.12 6.32
CA GLU A 33 -2.71 10.29 6.00
C GLU A 33 -3.44 11.22 5.03
N TRP A 34 -4.06 10.66 3.99
CA TRP A 34 -4.85 11.43 3.03
C TRP A 34 -6.08 12.08 3.66
N ASP A 35 -6.84 11.32 4.46
CA ASP A 35 -8.00 11.85 5.19
C ASP A 35 -7.60 12.98 6.13
N THR A 36 -6.49 12.81 6.85
CA THR A 36 -5.93 13.83 7.75
C THR A 36 -5.51 15.09 6.99
N ALA A 37 -4.86 14.94 5.83
CA ALA A 37 -4.49 16.06 4.97
C ALA A 37 -5.72 16.86 4.50
N ILE A 38 -6.82 16.18 4.16
CA ILE A 38 -8.08 16.82 3.79
C ILE A 38 -8.68 17.57 4.98
N GLN A 39 -8.66 16.99 6.19
CA GLN A 39 -9.14 17.70 7.39
C GLN A 39 -8.30 18.94 7.69
N HIS A 40 -6.98 18.89 7.48
CA HIS A 40 -6.09 20.03 7.69
C HIS A 40 -6.40 21.22 6.78
N PHE A 41 -6.96 20.99 5.58
CA PHE A 41 -7.39 22.06 4.69
C PHE A 41 -8.41 23.01 5.33
N GLN A 42 -9.25 22.51 6.24
CA GLN A 42 -10.25 23.34 6.93
C GLN A 42 -9.63 24.41 7.84
N TYR A 43 -8.37 24.22 8.25
CA TYR A 43 -7.65 25.14 9.14
C TYR A 43 -6.66 26.04 8.39
N ALA A 44 -6.63 25.96 7.05
CA ALA A 44 -5.75 26.78 6.22
C ALA A 44 -6.29 28.21 6.12
N ASP A 45 -5.66 29.15 6.83
CA ASP A 45 -6.09 30.56 6.88
C ASP A 45 -5.18 31.50 6.07
N HIS A 46 -4.01 31.02 5.62
CA HIS A 46 -3.03 31.79 4.85
C HIS A 46 -2.83 31.18 3.45
N PRO A 47 -2.70 32.00 2.40
CA PRO A 47 -2.51 31.52 1.01
C PRO A 47 -1.35 30.50 0.86
N ASP A 48 -0.21 30.76 1.50
CA ASP A 48 0.95 29.85 1.44
C ASP A 48 0.66 28.50 2.12
N MET A 49 -0.13 28.52 3.20
CA MET A 49 -0.56 27.32 3.90
C MET A 49 -1.57 26.52 3.07
N VAL A 50 -2.47 27.20 2.35
CA VAL A 50 -3.41 26.60 1.40
C VAL A 50 -2.65 25.87 0.30
N GLU A 51 -1.65 26.51 -0.30
CA GLU A 51 -0.84 25.90 -1.36
C GLU A 51 -0.07 24.67 -0.87
N TYR A 52 0.55 24.77 0.31
CA TYR A 52 1.21 23.64 0.97
C TYR A 52 0.25 22.47 1.20
N ILE A 53 -0.94 22.71 1.76
CA ILE A 53 -1.90 21.64 2.05
C ILE A 53 -2.43 21.01 0.77
N ILE A 54 -2.69 21.78 -0.28
CA ILE A 54 -3.09 21.24 -1.59
C ILE A 54 -2.01 20.31 -2.15
N TYR A 55 -0.73 20.71 -2.06
CA TYR A 55 0.37 19.85 -2.48
C TYR A 55 0.43 18.57 -1.65
N TYR A 56 0.27 18.68 -0.33
CA TYR A 56 0.31 17.55 0.58
C TYR A 56 -0.83 16.55 0.32
N ILE A 57 -2.07 17.02 0.12
CA ILE A 57 -3.21 16.17 -0.25
C ILE A 57 -2.92 15.40 -1.54
N LYS A 58 -2.41 16.06 -2.58
CA LYS A 58 -2.08 15.41 -3.86
C LYS A 58 -0.96 14.38 -3.71
N ALA A 59 0.01 14.63 -2.84
CA ALA A 59 1.07 13.68 -2.57
C ALA A 59 0.54 12.43 -1.85
N ALA A 60 -0.32 12.60 -0.84
CA ALA A 60 -0.95 11.52 -0.10
C ALA A 60 -1.87 10.67 -0.99
N GLU A 61 -2.69 11.30 -1.83
CA GLU A 61 -3.53 10.62 -2.83
C GLU A 61 -2.70 9.75 -3.78
N LYS A 62 -1.62 10.31 -4.35
CA LYS A 62 -0.73 9.57 -5.25
C LYS A 62 -0.07 8.37 -4.56
N LYS A 63 0.36 8.53 -3.31
CA LYS A 63 0.94 7.46 -2.50
C LYS A 63 -0.08 6.34 -2.28
N TYR A 64 -1.30 6.67 -1.86
CA TYR A 64 -2.38 5.71 -1.67
C TYR A 64 -2.69 4.93 -2.96
N MET A 65 -2.86 5.64 -4.09
CA MET A 65 -3.14 5.02 -5.39
C MET A 65 -2.00 4.09 -5.86
N TYR A 66 -0.74 4.49 -5.65
CA TYR A 66 0.41 3.65 -5.95
C TYR A 66 0.40 2.34 -5.16
N LEU A 67 0.14 2.40 -3.85
CA LEU A 67 0.10 1.23 -2.99
C LEU A 67 -1.06 0.28 -3.36
N LEU A 68 -2.24 0.82 -3.69
CA LEU A 68 -3.36 0.03 -4.19
C LEU A 68 -3.01 -0.73 -5.48
N ASN A 69 -2.39 -0.04 -6.44
CA ASN A 69 -1.96 -0.68 -7.69
C ASN A 69 -0.91 -1.77 -7.45
N ARG A 70 0.05 -1.51 -6.53
CA ARG A 70 1.05 -2.51 -6.12
C ARG A 70 0.38 -3.75 -5.52
N TYR A 71 -0.60 -3.57 -4.63
CA TYR A 71 -1.35 -4.67 -4.02
C TYR A 71 -2.11 -5.48 -5.07
N LYS A 72 -2.80 -4.81 -5.99
CA LYS A 72 -3.53 -5.46 -7.08
C LYS A 72 -2.60 -6.33 -7.95
N ASN A 73 -1.46 -5.79 -8.37
CA ASN A 73 -0.49 -6.53 -9.17
C ASN A 73 0.07 -7.75 -8.41
N GLN A 74 0.37 -7.60 -7.13
CA GLN A 74 0.84 -8.70 -6.28
C GLN A 74 -0.23 -9.79 -6.11
N TYR A 75 -1.50 -9.40 -5.99
CA TYR A 75 -2.63 -10.33 -5.94
C TYR A 75 -2.80 -11.08 -7.26
N GLU A 76 -2.76 -10.40 -8.40
CA GLU A 76 -2.84 -11.01 -9.74
C GLU A 76 -1.69 -11.99 -9.99
N ASP A 77 -0.46 -11.61 -9.62
CA ASP A 77 0.71 -12.49 -9.68
C ASP A 77 0.56 -13.75 -8.82
N TYR A 78 -0.06 -13.62 -7.64
CA TYR A 78 -0.32 -14.75 -6.75
C TYR A 78 -1.37 -15.69 -7.33
N GLN A 79 -2.45 -15.14 -7.91
CA GLN A 79 -3.47 -15.95 -8.60
C GLN A 79 -2.89 -16.68 -9.82
N TYR A 80 -2.02 -16.02 -10.59
CA TYR A 80 -1.35 -16.66 -11.73
C TYR A 80 -0.48 -17.84 -11.28
N LYS A 81 0.36 -17.65 -10.25
CA LYS A 81 1.25 -18.71 -9.71
C LYS A 81 0.52 -19.87 -9.04
N LYS A 82 -0.73 -19.70 -8.63
CA LYS A 82 -1.54 -20.77 -8.04
C LYS A 82 -2.21 -21.66 -9.10
N ASN A 83 -2.37 -21.15 -10.32
CA ASN A 83 -3.04 -21.84 -11.43
C ASN A 83 -2.09 -22.65 -12.33
N TYR A 84 -0.78 -22.66 -12.06
CA TYR A 84 0.27 -23.43 -12.74
C TYR A 84 1.22 -24.06 -11.73
#